data_AF-A0AAJ1ZSM3-F1
#
_entry.id   AF-A0AAJ1ZSM3-F1
#
_cell.length_a   1.000
_cell.length_b   1.000
_cell.length_c   1.000
_cell.angle_alpha   90.00
_cell.angle_beta   90.00
_cell.angle_gamma   90.00
#
_symmetry.space_group_name_H-M   'P 1'
#
loop_
_entity.id
_entity.type
_entity.pdbx_description
1 polymer ?
#
loop_
_entity_poly.entity_id
_entity_poly.type
_entity_poly.pdbx_seq_one_letter_code
_entity_poly.pdbx_strand_id
1 'polypeptide(L)'
;MAPSVTTSIYRVDSSVKVKISEVGKKERYQVLTFDTESTLHLAVADYAFNGTKGFSVWYLDEGMGKDTISMVFLFSLKQHRFVEIRPACGDDFVNLQIDNVRRELVSTYHERNEAVLCRTKSKKLSPQ
;
A
#
# COMPACT_ATOMS: atom_id res chain seq x y z
N MET A 1 18.88 -8.70 20.21
CA MET A 1 17.88 -9.20 19.24
C MET A 1 16.94 -8.06 18.92
N ALA A 2 16.88 -7.58 17.66
CA ALA A 2 15.86 -6.60 17.28
C ALA A 2 14.48 -7.28 17.39
N PRO A 3 13.44 -6.58 17.88
CA PRO A 3 12.11 -7.17 17.94
C PRO A 3 11.65 -7.55 16.53
N SER A 4 11.33 -8.83 16.34
CA SER A 4 10.78 -9.33 15.09
C SER A 4 9.27 -9.15 15.13
N VAL A 5 8.76 -8.22 14.31
CA VAL A 5 7.31 -8.06 14.10
C VAL A 5 6.87 -9.06 13.03
N THR A 6 5.89 -9.90 13.36
CA THR A 6 5.24 -10.80 12.41
C THR A 6 3.87 -10.24 12.05
N THR A 7 3.56 -10.22 10.76
CA THR A 7 2.26 -9.76 10.26
C THR A 7 1.56 -10.86 9.49
N SER A 8 0.28 -11.09 9.78
CA SER A 8 -0.60 -11.94 8.98
C SER A 8 -1.66 -11.07 8.32
N ILE A 9 -1.80 -11.18 7.00
CA ILE A 9 -2.72 -10.39 6.19
C ILE A 9 -3.63 -11.37 5.45
N TYR A 10 -4.94 -11.20 5.59
CA TYR A 10 -5.89 -12.06 4.91
C TYR A 10 -7.11 -11.25 4.48
N ARG A 11 -7.60 -11.56 3.27
CA ARG A 11 -8.81 -10.98 2.71
C ARG A 11 -10.04 -11.70 3.29
N VAL A 12 -11.07 -10.92 3.61
CA VAL A 12 -12.41 -11.39 3.96
C VAL A 12 -13.39 -10.50 3.22
N ASP A 13 -14.02 -11.02 2.17
CA ASP A 13 -14.95 -10.28 1.30
C ASP A 13 -14.34 -8.98 0.72
N SER A 14 -14.93 -7.82 1.03
CA SER A 14 -14.48 -6.47 0.69
C SER A 14 -13.57 -5.85 1.76
N SER A 15 -13.01 -6.68 2.64
CA SER A 15 -12.13 -6.25 3.72
C SER A 15 -10.80 -6.98 3.72
N VAL A 16 -9.78 -6.33 4.27
CA VAL A 16 -8.49 -6.92 4.59
C VAL A 16 -8.27 -6.83 6.10
N LYS A 17 -8.02 -7.98 6.72
CA LYS A 17 -7.69 -8.07 8.14
C LYS A 17 -6.20 -8.25 8.30
N VAL A 18 -5.61 -7.41 9.15
CA VAL A 18 -4.19 -7.39 9.45
C VAL A 18 -4.02 -7.70 10.94
N LYS A 19 -3.26 -8.75 11.22
CA LYS A 19 -2.83 -9.12 12.58
C LYS A 19 -1.35 -8.82 12.71
N ILE A 20 -0.99 -8.11 13.78
CA ILE A 20 0.37 -7.68 14.09
C ILE A 20 0.77 -8.30 15.42
N SER A 21 1.81 -9.11 15.41
CA SER A 21 2.33 -9.82 16.57
C SER A 21 3.81 -9.48 16.78
N GLU A 22 4.17 -9.06 17.99
CA GLU A 22 5.55 -8.76 18.40
C GLU A 22 5.79 -9.42 19.76
N VAL A 23 6.96 -10.06 19.93
CA VAL A 23 7.31 -10.77 21.17
C VAL A 23 7.25 -9.80 22.36
N GLY A 24 6.53 -10.18 23.40
CA GLY A 24 6.37 -9.38 24.62
C GLY A 24 5.36 -8.24 24.51
N LYS A 25 4.66 -8.08 23.38
CA LYS A 25 3.57 -7.11 23.21
C LYS A 25 2.24 -7.80 22.96
N LYS A 26 1.15 -7.12 23.33
CA LYS A 26 -0.21 -7.54 23.00
C LYS A 26 -0.41 -7.46 21.48
N GLU A 27 -1.03 -8.48 20.92
CA GLU A 27 -1.39 -8.52 19.51
C GLU A 27 -2.31 -7.34 19.15
N ARG A 28 -2.10 -6.79 17.94
CA ARG A 28 -2.97 -5.76 17.37
C ARG A 28 -3.64 -6.24 16.10
N TYR A 29 -4.85 -5.72 15.90
CA TYR A 29 -5.70 -6.05 14.77
C TYR A 29 -6.11 -4.77 14.08
N GLN A 30 -6.07 -4.77 12.75
CA GLN A 30 -6.55 -3.70 11.90
C GLN A 30 -7.47 -4.30 10.84
N VAL A 31 -8.61 -3.65 10.62
CA VAL A 31 -9.54 -3.99 9.54
C VAL A 31 -9.54 -2.83 8.58
N LEU A 32 -9.28 -3.12 7.31
CA LEU A 32 -9.34 -2.19 6.20
C LEU A 32 -10.54 -2.58 5.34
N THR A 33 -11.48 -1.67 5.16
CA THR A 33 -12.69 -1.86 4.36
C THR A 33 -12.57 -1.10 3.06
N PHE A 34 -12.95 -1.71 1.94
CA PHE A 34 -12.86 -1.12 0.61
C PHE A 34 -14.27 -1.02 0.02
N ASP A 35 -14.59 0.15 -0.52
CA ASP A 35 -15.85 0.41 -1.20
C ASP A 35 -15.67 0.13 -2.69
N THR A 36 -15.71 -1.15 -3.04
CA THR A 36 -15.62 -1.63 -4.41
C THR A 36 -16.23 -3.03 -4.51
N GLU A 37 -16.90 -3.29 -5.62
CA GLU A 37 -17.39 -4.62 -5.99
C GLU A 37 -16.29 -5.45 -6.66
N SER A 38 -15.19 -4.82 -7.08
CA SER A 38 -14.05 -5.48 -7.68
C SER A 38 -13.36 -6.44 -6.71
N THR A 39 -12.77 -7.49 -7.28
CA THR A 39 -11.99 -8.47 -6.53
C THR A 39 -10.72 -7.81 -5.98
N LEU A 40 -10.56 -7.81 -4.65
CA LEU A 40 -9.35 -7.32 -4.00
C LEU A 40 -8.19 -8.32 -4.13
N HIS A 41 -7.02 -7.80 -4.48
CA HIS A 41 -5.77 -8.54 -4.56
C HIS A 41 -4.75 -7.97 -3.57
N LEU A 42 -3.88 -8.84 -3.04
CA LEU A 42 -2.84 -8.49 -2.06
C LEU A 42 -1.45 -8.64 -2.68
N ALA A 43 -0.57 -7.68 -2.42
CA ALA A 43 0.85 -7.79 -2.77
C ALA A 43 1.73 -7.30 -1.62
N VAL A 44 2.87 -7.96 -1.40
CA VAL A 44 3.83 -7.62 -0.33
C VAL A 44 5.15 -7.22 -0.97
N ALA A 45 5.67 -6.03 -0.65
CA ALA A 45 6.90 -5.50 -1.22
C ALA A 45 7.58 -4.47 -0.32
N ASP A 46 8.81 -4.08 -0.64
CA ASP A 46 9.52 -2.97 0.03
C ASP A 46 9.17 -1.64 -0.65
N TYR A 47 7.96 -1.14 -0.40
CA TYR A 47 7.45 0.10 -1.00
C TYR A 47 8.19 1.35 -0.49
N ALA A 48 8.85 1.28 0.66
CA ALA A 48 9.60 2.39 1.25
C ALA A 48 11.09 2.39 0.86
N PHE A 49 11.56 1.33 0.19
CA PHE A 49 12.96 1.13 -0.20
C PHE A 49 13.93 1.20 0.98
N ASN A 50 13.52 0.64 2.13
CA ASN A 50 14.30 0.66 3.38
C ASN A 50 14.51 -0.74 3.98
N GLY A 51 14.18 -1.79 3.24
CA GLY A 51 14.25 -3.19 3.66
C GLY A 51 13.03 -3.68 4.44
N THR A 52 12.13 -2.79 4.88
CA THR A 52 10.90 -3.16 5.58
C THR A 52 9.77 -3.42 4.60
N LYS A 53 9.14 -4.57 4.69
CA LYS A 53 7.98 -4.89 3.83
C LYS A 53 6.75 -4.13 4.28
N GLY A 54 6.08 -3.50 3.31
CA GLY A 54 4.68 -3.08 3.38
C GLY A 54 3.81 -4.03 2.57
N PHE A 55 2.54 -3.69 2.45
CA PHE A 55 1.63 -4.38 1.54
C PHE A 55 0.80 -3.38 0.74
N SER A 56 0.27 -3.83 -0.40
CA SER A 56 -0.78 -3.12 -1.11
C SER A 56 -2.02 -3.98 -1.24
N VAL A 57 -3.15 -3.30 -1.32
CA VAL A 57 -4.41 -3.85 -1.80
C VAL A 57 -4.69 -3.21 -3.14
N TRP A 58 -4.97 -4.00 -4.16
CA TRP A 58 -5.29 -3.47 -5.48
C TRP A 58 -6.49 -4.17 -6.10
N TYR A 59 -7.18 -3.46 -6.99
CA TYR A 59 -8.32 -3.94 -7.74
C TYR A 59 -8.37 -3.27 -9.12
N LEU A 60 -9.12 -3.83 -10.06
CA LEU A 60 -9.37 -3.20 -11.36
C LEU A 60 -10.44 -2.12 -11.20
N ASP A 61 -10.20 -0.96 -11.82
CA ASP A 61 -11.19 0.11 -11.91
C ASP A 61 -12.52 -0.40 -12.50
N GLU A 62 -13.63 0.00 -11.88
CA GLU A 62 -14.99 -0.43 -12.24
C GLU A 62 -15.51 0.24 -13.52
N GLY A 63 -14.82 1.26 -14.02
CA GLY A 63 -15.12 1.89 -15.30
C GLY A 63 -14.83 0.96 -16.49
N MET A 64 -13.64 1.08 -17.09
CA MET A 64 -13.26 0.27 -18.25
C MET A 64 -12.56 -1.05 -17.88
N GLY A 65 -12.28 -1.30 -16.61
CA GLY A 65 -11.60 -2.52 -16.16
C GLY A 65 -10.15 -2.65 -16.63
N LYS A 66 -9.51 -1.55 -17.06
CA LYS A 66 -8.16 -1.56 -17.64
C LYS A 66 -7.08 -1.18 -16.65
N ASP A 67 -7.39 -0.23 -15.77
CA ASP A 67 -6.42 0.31 -14.83
C ASP A 67 -6.54 -0.39 -13.48
N THR A 68 -5.40 -0.57 -12.82
CA THR A 68 -5.37 -1.06 -11.45
C THR A 68 -5.29 0.12 -10.48
N ILE A 69 -6.15 0.13 -9.47
CA ILE A 69 -6.11 1.09 -8.38
C ILE A 69 -5.44 0.40 -7.19
N SER A 70 -4.34 0.96 -6.70
CA SER A 70 -3.56 0.40 -5.60
C SER A 70 -3.58 1.31 -4.37
N MET A 71 -3.95 0.74 -3.22
CA MET A 71 -3.76 1.34 -1.90
C MET A 71 -2.54 0.72 -1.23
N VAL A 72 -1.55 1.53 -0.86
CA VAL A 72 -0.26 1.05 -0.32
C VAL A 72 -0.16 1.38 1.16
N PHE A 73 0.23 0.39 1.95
CA PHE A 73 0.29 0.46 3.40
C PHE A 73 1.70 0.16 3.91
N LEU A 74 2.23 1.08 4.72
CA LEU A 74 3.53 0.95 5.39
C LEU A 74 3.36 0.78 6.88
N PHE A 75 4.22 -0.01 7.51
CA PHE A 75 4.20 -0.17 8.96
C PHE A 75 4.77 1.07 9.67
N SER A 76 3.98 1.68 10.53
CA SER A 76 4.43 2.76 11.41
C SER A 76 4.87 2.19 12.76
N LEU A 77 6.16 2.29 13.09
CA LEU A 77 6.65 1.91 14.42
C LEU A 77 6.04 2.77 15.53
N LYS A 78 5.84 4.06 15.26
CA LYS A 78 5.26 5.02 16.22
C LYS A 78 3.82 4.68 16.57
N GLN A 79 3.01 4.38 15.56
CA GLN A 79 1.59 4.06 15.77
C GLN A 79 1.35 2.58 16.00
N HIS A 80 2.35 1.75 15.70
CA HIS A 80 2.30 0.29 15.77
C HIS A 80 1.08 -0.27 15.02
N ARG A 81 0.92 0.18 13.77
CA ARG A 81 -0.11 -0.21 12.80
C ARG A 81 0.36 0.06 11.37
N PHE A 82 -0.35 -0.47 10.39
CA PHE A 82 -0.13 -0.10 8.99
C PHE A 82 -0.89 1.19 8.67
N VAL A 83 -0.21 2.09 7.97
CA VAL A 83 -0.71 3.41 7.58
C VAL A 83 -0.65 3.50 6.06
N GLU A 84 -1.76 3.96 5.47
CA GLU A 84 -1.84 4.22 4.04
C GLU A 84 -0.91 5.37 3.65
N ILE A 85 -0.25 5.24 2.50
CA ILE A 85 0.50 6.32 1.88
C ILE A 85 -0.19 6.77 0.60
N ARG A 86 -0.03 8.06 0.28
CA ARG A 86 -0.57 8.67 -0.94
C ARG A 86 0.53 8.90 -1.97
N PRO A 87 0.20 8.88 -3.27
CA PRO A 87 1.15 9.27 -4.30
C PRO A 87 1.54 10.76 -4.15
N ALA A 88 2.65 11.15 -4.78
CA ALA A 88 3.08 12.54 -4.79
C ALA A 88 2.23 13.45 -5.69
N CYS A 89 1.38 12.85 -6.53
CA CYS A 89 0.58 13.46 -7.58
C CYS A 89 -0.67 12.59 -7.81
N GLY A 90 -1.80 13.23 -8.14
CA GLY A 90 -3.09 12.57 -8.17
C GLY A 90 -3.55 12.11 -6.79
N ASP A 91 -4.66 11.37 -6.77
CA ASP A 91 -5.28 10.93 -5.52
C ASP A 91 -4.87 9.50 -5.13
N ASP A 92 -4.71 8.61 -6.12
CA ASP A 92 -4.44 7.19 -5.92
C ASP A 92 -3.26 6.67 -6.75
N PHE A 93 -2.69 5.54 -6.36
CA PHE A 93 -1.68 4.86 -7.19
C PHE A 93 -2.36 4.04 -8.29
N VAL A 94 -2.60 4.68 -9.43
CA VAL A 94 -3.10 4.01 -10.64
C VAL A 94 -1.94 3.32 -11.36
N ASN A 95 -2.10 2.05 -11.76
CA ASN A 95 -1.09 1.26 -12.47
C ASN A 95 0.28 1.28 -11.78
N LEU A 96 0.27 1.01 -10.48
CA LEU A 96 1.46 1.09 -9.61
C LEU A 96 2.58 0.16 -10.08
N GLN A 97 3.79 0.72 -10.17
CA GLN A 97 5.04 0.01 -10.40
C GLN A 97 6.09 0.41 -9.36
N ILE A 98 6.93 -0.55 -8.98
CA ILE A 98 8.04 -0.35 -8.04
C ILE A 98 9.34 -0.28 -8.85
N ASP A 99 9.95 0.91 -8.94
CA ASP A 99 11.27 1.08 -9.53
C ASP A 99 12.35 0.96 -8.44
N ASN A 100 12.90 -0.24 -8.29
CA ASN A 100 13.95 -0.53 -7.31
C ASN A 100 15.28 0.17 -7.64
N VAL A 101 15.55 0.45 -8.91
CA VAL A 101 16.81 1.08 -9.34
C VAL A 101 16.82 2.56 -8.93
N ARG A 102 15.70 3.25 -9.17
CA ARG A 102 15.53 4.67 -8.83
C ARG A 102 14.96 4.91 -7.42
N ARG A 103 14.52 3.84 -6.74
CA ARG A 103 13.91 3.85 -5.41
C ARG A 103 12.68 4.77 -5.35
N GLU A 104 11.79 4.57 -6.31
CA GLU A 104 10.55 5.33 -6.44
C GLU A 104 9.37 4.45 -6.83
N LEU A 105 8.18 4.84 -6.38
CA LEU A 105 6.92 4.28 -6.86
C LEU A 105 6.48 5.10 -8.07
N VAL A 106 6.19 4.42 -9.16
CA VAL A 106 5.70 5.03 -10.40
C VAL A 106 4.22 4.66 -10.54
N SER A 107 3.37 5.67 -10.71
CA SER A 107 1.95 5.49 -11.00
C SER A 107 1.53 6.40 -12.14
N THR A 108 0.33 6.21 -12.64
CA THR A 108 -0.29 7.08 -13.64
C THR A 108 -1.27 8.02 -12.95
N TYR A 109 -1.40 9.24 -13.44
CA TYR A 109 -2.51 10.13 -13.12
C TYR A 109 -2.94 10.85 -14.40
N HIS A 110 -4.14 11.44 -14.40
CA HIS A 110 -4.67 12.13 -15.56
C HIS A 110 -4.65 13.64 -15.32
N GLU A 111 -4.03 14.37 -16.24
CA GLU A 111 -4.03 15.82 -16.26
C GLU A 111 -4.54 16.28 -17.62
N ARG A 112 -5.65 17.04 -17.64
CA ARG A 112 -6.27 17.53 -18.90
C ARG A 112 -6.55 16.41 -19.92
N ASN A 113 -7.01 15.25 -19.44
CA ASN A 113 -7.26 14.02 -20.22
C ASN A 113 -6.02 13.35 -20.83
N GLU A 114 -4.82 13.75 -20.43
CA GLU A 114 -3.58 13.06 -20.81
C GLU A 114 -3.08 12.21 -19.65
N ALA A 115 -2.68 10.97 -19.94
CA ALA A 115 -2.06 10.09 -18.96
C ALA A 115 -0.61 10.51 -18.72
N VAL A 116 -0.30 10.88 -17.49
CA VAL A 116 1.01 11.36 -17.07
C VAL A 116 1.58 10.45 -15.98
N LEU A 117 2.90 10.27 -15.97
CA LEU A 117 3.58 9.50 -14.93
C LEU A 117 3.77 10.34 -13.66
N CYS A 118 3.25 9.83 -12.55
CA CYS A 118 3.55 10.29 -11.21
C CYS A 118 4.74 9.50 -10.64
N ARG A 119 5.72 10.20 -10.06
CA ARG A 119 6.90 9.60 -9.40
C ARG A 119 6.93 9.96 -7.93
N THR A 120 6.77 8.96 -7.06
CA THR A 120 6.75 9.12 -5.61
C THR A 120 8.04 8.56 -5.01
N LYS A 121 8.95 9.45 -4.63
CA LYS A 121 10.27 9.09 -4.06
C LYS A 121 10.16 8.67 -2.60
N SER A 122 11.05 7.77 -2.16
CA SER A 122 11.13 7.25 -0.78
C SER A 122 11.12 8.32 0.32
N LYS A 123 11.74 9.48 0.11
CA LYS A 123 11.74 10.59 1.11
C LYS A 123 10.35 11.13 1.44
N LYS A 124 9.37 10.94 0.54
CA LYS A 124 7.97 11.31 0.77
C LYS A 124 7.14 10.15 1.36
N LEU A 125 7.70 8.94 1.41
CA LEU A 125 7.05 7.73 1.89
C LEU A 125 7.34 7.52 3.38
N SER A 126 6.92 8.48 4.21
CA SER A 126 6.95 8.32 5.66
C SER A 126 5.52 8.12 6.16
N PRO A 127 5.22 7.01 6.86
CA PRO A 127 3.93 6.88 7.53
C PRO A 127 3.86 7.93 8.65
N GLN A 128 3.02 8.96 8.47
CA GLN A 128 2.71 9.94 9.53
C GLN A 128 1.98 9.23 10.67
#